data_AF-A0A1T4W6U0-F1
#
_entry.id   AF-A0A1T4W6U0-F1
#
_cell.length_a   1.000
_cell.length_b   1.000
_cell.length_c   1.000
_cell.angle_alpha   90.00
_cell.angle_beta   90.00
_cell.angle_gamma   90.00
#
_symmetry.space_group_name_H-M   'P 1'
#
loop_
_entity.id
_entity.type
_entity.pdbx_description
1 polymer ?
#
loop_
_entity_poly.entity_id
_entity_poly.type
_entity_poly.pdbx_seq_one_letter_code
_entity_poly.pdbx_strand_id
1 'polypeptide(L)'
;MLKYFKMFIGIMHIYIISYNVQANPPTTPPESLFRIDSRTSHAIFQTGFISHGDNFNFYQHTYGQSNIVSSLDGRPPNDGWISSSLSEERSISYLRDRIESGMFQPGTYWLYEFTPPSGSYSFEITVEEALARYHRGEQNFNNAELEALNTFSTYFNMGEWLVRSHIPSNYISSAIPITIDEDGDIVYGETEINAAFDSGIPSFATLDPLMELGRIYDETSDNSIAGVANFGDSTPASFMLCDINSSRRINNTGNCSAIKKPPHIVTRHQADTLLNNVSARNSDLKINYYGRQYCLKPNSYFYVDYCEYTPMGRFTSEGQIQFNDENSNNIAWCVTMPSNVESSNFTWDYLRIDLCDINNDYQKFKLDPNSFELTSVISGVKVQIWEWYLIAAKPGYYGYDFSFKKQGNIKFGTTPYFRQEEININYQKDGQVWYPKSNDSGTIDSTNNSQRNFHDTGSDQIKQKFGDSILCLQEDSIKGPGINSVSWSECSKTSTSQKWFFEKNKDGSNIITNANNNILVTWNGAWLTTSSKIKNPKFIYNFFTKSDNPVVVIYEDKNQQGHELNVSKDIPSLFTYKFNDKMSSWFIPHGWKIRFYEDVNYRGRYYTRGAGQNNADGFYKKISSIKILKKQG
;
A
#
# COMPACT_ATOMS: atom_id res chain seq x y z
N MET A 1 -46.73 -38.43 11.19
CA MET A 1 -46.02 -37.23 11.68
C MET A 1 -44.83 -36.87 10.77
N LEU A 2 -45.00 -36.95 9.43
CA LEU A 2 -43.91 -36.72 8.44
C LEU A 2 -44.45 -36.08 7.13
N LYS A 3 -45.57 -35.35 7.21
CA LYS A 3 -46.26 -34.74 6.05
C LYS A 3 -46.46 -33.22 6.13
N TYR A 4 -45.99 -32.56 7.20
CA TYR A 4 -46.20 -31.12 7.41
C TYR A 4 -44.99 -30.22 7.12
N PHE A 5 -43.89 -30.76 6.59
CA PHE A 5 -42.64 -29.99 6.41
C PHE A 5 -42.50 -29.30 5.03
N LYS A 6 -43.54 -29.29 4.18
CA LYS A 6 -43.46 -28.77 2.80
C LYS A 6 -44.23 -27.48 2.51
N MET A 7 -44.75 -26.77 3.52
CA MET A 7 -45.65 -25.65 3.27
C MET A 7 -45.43 -24.45 4.20
N PHE A 8 -44.21 -23.89 4.20
CA PHE A 8 -43.93 -22.56 4.73
C PHE A 8 -42.78 -21.91 3.94
N ILE A 9 -43.05 -21.59 2.67
CA ILE A 9 -42.31 -20.54 1.94
C ILE A 9 -43.33 -19.43 1.70
N GLY A 10 -43.61 -18.68 2.77
CA GLY A 10 -44.38 -17.45 2.73
C GLY A 10 -43.47 -16.30 2.35
N ILE A 11 -43.78 -15.66 1.23
CA ILE A 11 -43.10 -14.53 0.63
C ILE A 11 -43.08 -13.36 1.63
N MET A 12 -41.94 -13.13 2.28
CA MET A 12 -41.61 -11.87 2.96
C MET A 12 -40.94 -10.96 1.94
N HIS A 13 -41.68 -9.99 1.42
CA HIS A 13 -41.11 -8.86 0.67
C HIS A 13 -40.40 -7.95 1.67
N ILE A 14 -39.10 -8.17 1.86
CA ILE A 14 -38.22 -7.23 2.55
C ILE A 14 -37.87 -6.13 1.53
N TYR A 15 -38.26 -4.89 1.82
CA TYR A 15 -37.73 -3.71 1.15
C TYR A 15 -36.25 -3.59 1.51
N ILE A 16 -35.36 -3.88 0.56
CA ILE A 16 -33.93 -3.58 0.69
C ILE A 16 -33.71 -2.21 0.05
N ILE A 17 -33.33 -1.23 0.89
CA ILE A 17 -32.72 0.00 0.42
C ILE A 17 -31.27 -0.36 0.09
N SER A 18 -30.96 -0.47 -1.20
CA SER A 18 -29.60 -0.70 -1.69
C SER A 18 -28.78 0.57 -1.49
N TYR A 19 -27.76 0.53 -0.65
CA TYR A 19 -26.68 1.51 -0.66
C TYR A 19 -25.52 0.91 -1.45
N ASN A 20 -25.22 1.50 -2.61
CA ASN A 20 -24.00 1.22 -3.36
C ASN A 20 -22.81 1.80 -2.59
N VAL A 21 -21.79 0.99 -2.31
CA VAL A 21 -20.53 1.47 -1.72
C VAL A 21 -19.36 0.79 -2.44
N GLN A 22 -18.39 1.62 -2.79
CA GLN A 22 -17.35 1.44 -3.79
C GLN A 22 -16.00 1.30 -3.06
N ALA A 23 -15.37 0.12 -3.04
CA ALA A 23 -13.93 0.05 -2.76
C ALA A 23 -13.16 0.83 -3.82
N ASN A 24 -12.22 1.67 -3.38
CA ASN A 24 -11.31 2.40 -4.25
C ASN A 24 -9.85 2.06 -3.87
N PRO A 25 -8.96 1.95 -4.87
CA PRO A 25 -7.80 2.83 -5.10
C PRO A 25 -7.75 4.15 -4.28
N PRO A 26 -6.75 5.06 -4.45
CA PRO A 26 -6.90 6.41 -3.89
C PRO A 26 -8.29 6.92 -4.23
N THR A 27 -9.10 7.15 -3.21
CA THR A 27 -10.52 7.52 -3.25
C THR A 27 -10.77 8.85 -3.97
N THR A 28 -9.71 9.62 -4.11
CA THR A 28 -9.62 10.85 -4.87
C THR A 28 -8.41 10.72 -5.79
N PRO A 29 -8.53 11.06 -7.08
CA PRO A 29 -7.37 11.14 -7.95
C PRO A 29 -6.30 12.08 -7.37
N PRO A 30 -5.00 11.82 -7.61
CA PRO A 30 -3.94 12.66 -7.08
C PRO A 30 -3.98 14.08 -7.64
N GLU A 31 -3.65 15.06 -6.80
CA GLU A 31 -3.53 16.47 -7.21
C GLU A 31 -2.17 16.76 -7.89
N SER A 32 -1.14 15.99 -7.52
CA SER A 32 0.23 16.10 -8.06
C SER A 32 0.82 14.73 -8.37
N LEU A 33 1.69 14.68 -9.38
CA LEU A 33 2.56 13.56 -9.72
C LEU A 33 4.00 14.03 -9.83
N PHE A 34 4.93 13.07 -9.76
CA PHE A 34 6.36 13.30 -9.73
C PHE A 34 7.07 12.58 -10.87
N ARG A 35 8.12 13.19 -11.43
CA ARG A 35 8.96 12.57 -12.45
C ARG A 35 10.41 13.01 -12.29
N ILE A 36 11.34 12.07 -12.36
CA ILE A 36 12.78 12.37 -12.47
C ILE A 36 13.20 12.39 -13.93
N ASP A 37 13.97 13.39 -14.31
CA ASP A 37 14.46 13.58 -15.68
C ASP A 37 15.87 14.18 -15.66
N SER A 38 16.67 13.97 -16.71
CA SER A 38 18.02 14.52 -16.78
C SER A 38 18.06 15.91 -17.44
N ARG A 39 16.99 16.30 -18.13
CA ARG A 39 16.85 17.65 -18.69
C ARG A 39 16.68 18.68 -17.58
N THR A 40 17.21 19.87 -17.82
CA THR A 40 17.16 20.98 -16.87
C THR A 40 15.77 21.57 -16.73
N SER A 41 15.50 22.15 -15.56
CA SER A 41 14.27 22.89 -15.28
C SER A 41 13.95 23.92 -16.36
N HIS A 42 14.96 24.66 -16.84
CA HIS A 42 14.79 25.65 -17.90
C HIS A 42 14.22 25.06 -19.20
N ALA A 43 14.69 23.88 -19.60
CA ALA A 43 14.18 23.22 -20.81
C ALA A 43 12.74 22.73 -20.59
N ILE A 44 12.50 22.04 -19.47
CA ILE A 44 11.18 21.45 -19.17
C ILE A 44 10.11 22.50 -18.87
N PHE A 45 10.44 23.59 -18.17
CA PHE A 45 9.51 24.70 -17.94
C PHE A 45 9.13 25.43 -19.23
N GLN A 46 9.93 25.32 -20.30
CA GLN A 46 9.57 25.87 -21.61
C GLN A 46 8.71 24.92 -22.43
N THR A 47 9.06 23.63 -22.47
CA THR A 47 8.48 22.68 -23.44
C THR A 47 7.48 21.69 -22.84
N GLY A 48 7.54 21.47 -21.53
CA GLY A 48 6.90 20.34 -20.87
C GLY A 48 7.56 19.01 -21.25
N PHE A 49 6.84 17.90 -21.01
CA PHE A 49 7.25 16.55 -21.39
C PHE A 49 6.43 16.04 -22.57
N ILE A 50 7.08 15.53 -23.61
CA ILE A 50 6.43 14.95 -24.80
C ILE A 50 6.81 13.46 -24.86
N SER A 51 5.84 12.59 -25.16
CA SER A 51 6.06 11.15 -25.37
C SER A 51 6.95 10.90 -26.60
N HIS A 52 7.54 9.71 -26.68
CA HIS A 52 8.40 9.34 -27.80
C HIS A 52 7.63 9.19 -29.12
N GLY A 53 6.35 8.83 -29.07
CA GLY A 53 5.48 8.68 -30.23
C GLY A 53 4.01 8.58 -29.86
N ASP A 54 3.27 7.78 -30.61
CA ASP A 54 1.83 7.57 -30.53
C ASP A 54 1.43 6.11 -30.26
N ASN A 55 2.38 5.27 -29.86
CA ASN A 55 2.12 3.88 -29.51
C ASN A 55 1.60 3.76 -28.07
N PHE A 56 0.28 3.63 -27.92
CA PHE A 56 -0.36 3.49 -26.62
C PHE A 56 -0.54 2.04 -26.16
N ASN A 57 0.21 1.07 -26.71
CA ASN A 57 0.14 -0.32 -26.26
C ASN A 57 0.69 -0.46 -24.82
N PHE A 58 -0.20 -0.76 -23.88
CA PHE A 58 0.11 -0.83 -22.45
C PHE A 58 1.16 -1.90 -22.14
N TYR A 59 1.08 -3.07 -22.78
CA TYR A 59 2.07 -4.14 -22.58
C TYR A 59 3.45 -3.70 -23.07
N GLN A 60 3.52 -3.11 -24.27
CA GLN A 60 4.80 -2.66 -24.84
C GLN A 60 5.45 -1.54 -24.02
N HIS A 61 4.64 -0.62 -23.49
CA HIS A 61 5.10 0.39 -22.54
C HIS A 61 5.70 -0.24 -21.29
N THR A 62 4.91 -1.11 -20.64
CA THR A 62 5.28 -1.70 -19.35
C THR A 62 6.51 -2.62 -19.47
N TYR A 63 6.64 -3.32 -20.59
CA TYR A 63 7.83 -4.12 -20.90
C TYR A 63 9.02 -3.29 -21.40
N GLY A 64 8.85 -1.98 -21.61
CA GLY A 64 9.88 -1.10 -22.15
C GLY A 64 10.14 -1.24 -23.65
N GLN A 65 9.36 -2.06 -24.36
CA GLN A 65 9.57 -2.37 -25.77
C GLN A 65 9.37 -1.16 -26.68
N SER A 66 8.39 -0.29 -26.36
CA SER A 66 8.13 0.94 -27.11
C SER A 66 9.12 2.08 -26.80
N ASN A 67 9.93 1.94 -25.75
CA ASN A 67 10.88 2.96 -25.28
C ASN A 67 12.28 2.83 -25.87
N ILE A 68 12.59 1.73 -26.53
CA ILE A 68 13.93 1.47 -27.06
C ILE A 68 13.96 1.57 -28.59
N VAL A 69 15.16 1.84 -29.11
CA VAL A 69 15.42 1.60 -30.54
C VAL A 69 15.34 0.10 -30.76
N SER A 70 14.39 -0.36 -31.56
CA SER A 70 14.24 -1.78 -31.86
C SER A 70 15.54 -2.32 -32.47
N SER A 71 16.11 -3.34 -31.83
CA SER A 71 17.35 -3.97 -32.29
C SER A 71 17.20 -4.68 -33.63
N LEU A 72 15.96 -5.06 -33.99
CA LEU A 72 15.64 -5.85 -35.17
C LEU A 72 15.51 -4.99 -36.43
N ASP A 73 14.93 -3.80 -36.32
CA ASP A 73 14.63 -2.95 -37.48
C ASP A 73 15.11 -1.50 -37.35
N GLY A 74 15.77 -1.15 -36.24
CA GLY A 74 16.33 0.18 -35.99
C GLY A 74 15.28 1.27 -35.84
N ARG A 75 13.99 0.92 -35.66
CA ARG A 75 12.94 1.92 -35.46
C ARG A 75 13.21 2.72 -34.18
N PRO A 76 13.00 4.05 -34.22
CA PRO A 76 13.13 4.87 -33.02
C PRO A 76 12.09 4.46 -31.96
N PRO A 77 12.32 4.80 -30.69
CA PRO A 77 11.28 4.73 -29.66
C PRO A 77 10.00 5.40 -30.15
N ASN A 78 8.85 4.80 -29.87
CA ASN A 78 7.56 5.30 -30.31
C ASN A 78 6.51 5.31 -29.21
N ASP A 79 6.91 5.13 -27.96
CA ASP A 79 6.01 5.07 -26.81
C ASP A 79 5.14 6.33 -26.69
N GLY A 80 3.81 6.12 -26.60
CA GLY A 80 2.82 7.16 -26.43
C GLY A 80 2.62 7.60 -24.98
N TRP A 81 3.23 6.90 -24.03
CA TRP A 81 3.06 7.16 -22.61
C TRP A 81 4.27 7.89 -22.01
N ILE A 82 4.00 8.70 -20.99
CA ILE A 82 5.00 9.33 -20.13
C ILE A 82 4.81 8.76 -18.73
N SER A 83 5.81 8.03 -18.21
CA SER A 83 5.78 7.49 -16.85
C SER A 83 5.99 8.57 -15.81
N SER A 84 5.25 8.48 -14.71
CA SER A 84 5.35 9.34 -13.54
C SER A 84 4.98 8.56 -12.29
N SER A 85 5.30 9.07 -11.11
CA SER A 85 4.98 8.41 -9.84
C SER A 85 4.07 9.26 -8.97
N LEU A 86 3.23 8.59 -8.18
CA LEU A 86 2.47 9.20 -7.09
C LEU A 86 3.36 9.70 -5.94
N SER A 87 4.62 9.26 -5.87
CA SER A 87 5.51 9.53 -4.75
C SER A 87 6.85 10.10 -5.22
N GLU A 88 7.19 11.25 -4.65
CA GLU A 88 8.53 11.84 -4.67
C GLU A 88 9.58 10.80 -4.24
N GLU A 89 9.39 10.16 -3.09
CA GLU A 89 10.35 9.19 -2.53
C GLU A 89 10.56 8.01 -3.47
N ARG A 90 9.49 7.51 -4.10
CA ARG A 90 9.61 6.40 -5.08
C ARG A 90 10.39 6.82 -6.30
N SER A 91 10.19 8.05 -6.77
CA SER A 91 10.95 8.61 -7.89
C SER A 91 12.44 8.69 -7.53
N ILE A 92 12.78 9.17 -6.33
CA ILE A 92 14.17 9.30 -5.87
C ILE A 92 14.82 7.94 -5.62
N SER A 93 14.09 7.02 -4.99
CA SER A 93 14.50 5.63 -4.77
C SER A 93 14.91 4.98 -6.09
N TYR A 94 14.12 5.20 -7.13
CA TYR A 94 14.42 4.73 -8.47
C TYR A 94 15.74 5.29 -9.04
N LEU A 95 15.98 6.59 -8.88
CA LEU A 95 17.23 7.23 -9.29
C LEU A 95 18.44 6.63 -8.56
N ARG A 96 18.31 6.38 -7.24
CA ARG A 96 19.37 5.75 -6.42
C ARG A 96 19.74 4.37 -6.95
N ASP A 97 18.75 3.51 -7.18
CA ASP A 97 18.96 2.14 -7.67
C ASP A 97 19.72 2.10 -9.01
N ARG A 98 19.54 3.12 -9.84
CA ARG A 98 20.20 3.22 -11.15
C ARG A 98 21.64 3.66 -11.09
N ILE A 99 21.95 4.53 -10.14
CA ILE A 99 23.32 4.95 -9.90
C ILE A 99 24.09 3.80 -9.28
N GLU A 100 23.49 3.12 -8.30
CA GLU A 100 24.11 1.95 -7.68
C GLU A 100 24.30 0.78 -8.67
N SER A 101 23.45 0.65 -9.68
CA SER A 101 23.63 -0.35 -10.75
C SER A 101 24.62 0.10 -11.84
N GLY A 102 25.18 1.31 -11.72
CA GLY A 102 26.11 1.91 -12.69
C GLY A 102 25.46 2.29 -14.02
N MET A 103 24.12 2.24 -14.10
CA MET A 103 23.38 2.60 -15.31
C MET A 103 23.40 4.12 -15.52
N PHE A 104 23.31 4.87 -14.42
CA PHE A 104 23.40 6.32 -14.41
C PHE A 104 24.75 6.78 -13.86
N GLN A 105 25.29 7.84 -14.44
CA GLN A 105 26.52 8.45 -13.95
C GLN A 105 26.19 9.46 -12.84
N PRO A 106 27.11 9.68 -11.89
CA PRO A 106 27.06 10.84 -11.00
C PRO A 106 26.81 12.12 -11.82
N GLY A 107 25.97 12.99 -11.31
CA GLY A 107 25.47 14.13 -12.07
C GLY A 107 24.24 14.77 -11.45
N THR A 108 23.71 15.78 -12.11
CA THR A 108 22.49 16.46 -11.67
C THR A 108 21.30 15.97 -12.48
N TYR A 109 20.30 15.48 -11.77
CA TYR A 109 18.98 15.12 -12.26
C TYR A 109 17.97 16.09 -11.68
N TRP A 110 16.74 16.08 -12.17
CA TRP A 110 15.70 16.99 -11.73
C TRP A 110 14.45 16.22 -11.38
N LEU A 111 13.96 16.42 -10.16
CA LEU A 111 12.65 15.93 -9.73
C LEU A 111 11.62 17.01 -10.01
N TYR A 112 10.69 16.71 -10.91
CA TYR A 112 9.60 17.59 -11.28
C TYR A 112 8.32 17.19 -10.55
N GLU A 113 7.61 18.19 -10.07
CA GLU A 113 6.22 18.06 -9.61
C GLU A 113 5.29 18.69 -10.65
N PHE A 114 4.18 18.01 -10.97
CA PHE A 114 3.21 18.52 -11.92
C PHE A 114 1.79 18.08 -11.60
N THR A 115 0.82 18.91 -11.96
CA THR A 115 -0.61 18.57 -11.92
C THR A 115 -0.93 17.58 -13.05
N PRO A 116 -1.62 16.47 -12.78
CA PRO A 116 -1.91 15.47 -13.82
C PRO A 116 -2.82 16.02 -14.93
N PRO A 117 -2.42 15.97 -16.21
CA PRO A 117 -3.27 16.37 -17.33
C PRO A 117 -4.30 15.30 -17.68
N SER A 118 -5.21 15.62 -18.60
CA SER A 118 -6.21 14.67 -19.08
C SER A 118 -5.53 13.46 -19.73
N GLY A 119 -6.02 12.25 -19.45
CA GLY A 119 -5.37 11.03 -19.90
C GLY A 119 -4.24 10.56 -18.99
N SER A 120 -4.30 10.90 -17.70
CA SER A 120 -3.45 10.34 -16.66
C SER A 120 -4.17 9.16 -15.98
N TYR A 121 -3.58 7.96 -16.07
CA TYR A 121 -4.15 6.70 -15.58
C TYR A 121 -3.25 6.06 -14.54
N SER A 122 -3.83 5.48 -13.50
CA SER A 122 -3.08 4.63 -12.58
C SER A 122 -2.76 3.30 -13.25
N PHE A 123 -1.48 2.93 -13.24
CA PHE A 123 -1.02 1.63 -13.70
C PHE A 123 -1.62 0.49 -12.87
N GLU A 124 -1.62 0.64 -11.54
CA GLU A 124 -2.11 -0.37 -10.60
C GLU A 124 -3.59 -0.68 -10.84
N ILE A 125 -4.43 0.38 -10.86
CA ILE A 125 -5.88 0.23 -11.12
C ILE A 125 -6.13 -0.43 -12.47
N THR A 126 -5.33 -0.08 -13.48
CA THR A 126 -5.43 -0.65 -14.83
C THR A 126 -5.16 -2.16 -14.84
N VAL A 127 -4.09 -2.60 -14.18
CA VAL A 127 -3.74 -4.03 -14.09
C VAL A 127 -4.75 -4.81 -13.26
N GLU A 128 -5.18 -4.25 -12.12
CA GLU A 128 -6.18 -4.89 -11.25
C GLU A 128 -7.50 -5.12 -11.98
N GLU A 129 -8.03 -4.10 -12.67
CA GLU A 129 -9.27 -4.26 -13.44
C GLU A 129 -9.09 -5.23 -14.61
N ALA A 130 -7.94 -5.22 -15.28
CA ALA A 130 -7.65 -6.17 -16.35
C ALA A 130 -7.72 -7.62 -15.84
N LEU A 131 -7.05 -7.91 -14.73
CA LEU A 131 -7.12 -9.22 -14.08
C LEU A 131 -8.54 -9.54 -13.63
N ALA A 132 -9.26 -8.59 -13.02
CA ALA A 132 -10.62 -8.80 -12.58
C ALA A 132 -11.56 -9.15 -13.75
N ARG A 133 -11.43 -8.47 -14.91
CA ARG A 133 -12.19 -8.79 -16.13
C ARG A 133 -11.89 -10.19 -16.67
N TYR A 134 -10.64 -10.63 -16.59
CA TYR A 134 -10.27 -12.00 -16.92
C TYR A 134 -10.99 -13.00 -16.03
N HIS A 135 -10.92 -12.81 -14.71
CA HIS A 135 -11.56 -13.71 -13.75
C HIS A 135 -13.09 -13.75 -13.88
N ARG A 136 -13.70 -12.61 -14.21
CA ARG A 136 -15.14 -12.50 -14.55
C ARG A 136 -15.52 -13.13 -15.89
N GLY A 137 -14.55 -13.51 -16.72
CA GLY A 137 -14.79 -13.99 -18.09
C GLY A 137 -15.33 -12.91 -19.03
N GLU A 138 -15.11 -11.63 -18.71
CA GLU A 138 -15.51 -10.48 -19.52
C GLU A 138 -14.49 -10.18 -20.62
N GLN A 139 -13.24 -10.61 -20.41
CA GLN A 139 -12.15 -10.43 -21.37
C GLN A 139 -11.35 -11.72 -21.50
N ASN A 140 -11.11 -12.12 -22.75
CA ASN A 140 -10.22 -13.24 -23.05
C ASN A 140 -8.83 -12.68 -23.31
N PHE A 141 -7.93 -12.92 -22.36
CA PHE A 141 -6.49 -12.75 -22.53
C PHE A 141 -5.87 -14.07 -22.98
N ASN A 142 -4.88 -14.00 -23.84
CA ASN A 142 -4.03 -15.15 -24.10
C ASN A 142 -3.11 -15.41 -22.88
N ASN A 143 -2.44 -16.58 -22.84
CA ASN A 143 -1.60 -16.95 -21.70
C ASN A 143 -0.47 -15.94 -21.46
N ALA A 144 0.11 -15.36 -22.51
CA ALA A 144 1.18 -14.38 -22.40
C ALA A 144 0.69 -13.04 -21.83
N GLU A 145 -0.48 -12.57 -22.24
CA GLU A 145 -1.13 -11.37 -21.69
C GLU A 145 -1.46 -11.55 -20.20
N LEU A 146 -1.92 -12.75 -19.81
CA LEU A 146 -2.18 -13.07 -18.40
C LEU A 146 -0.90 -13.18 -17.58
N GLU A 147 0.15 -13.81 -18.12
CA GLU A 147 1.46 -13.87 -17.48
C GLU A 147 2.07 -12.47 -17.32
N ALA A 148 1.88 -11.60 -18.31
CA ALA A 148 2.26 -10.19 -18.26
C ALA A 148 1.56 -9.47 -17.13
N LEU A 149 0.23 -9.53 -17.07
CA LEU A 149 -0.54 -8.87 -16.01
C LEU A 149 -0.16 -9.38 -14.60
N ASN A 150 0.06 -10.68 -14.44
CA ASN A 150 0.55 -11.26 -13.18
C ASN A 150 1.99 -10.84 -12.84
N THR A 151 2.81 -10.54 -13.84
CA THR A 151 4.15 -9.98 -13.62
C THR A 151 4.04 -8.50 -13.24
N PHE A 152 3.15 -7.77 -13.90
CA PHE A 152 2.92 -6.34 -13.69
C PHE A 152 2.34 -6.02 -12.32
N SER A 153 1.56 -6.93 -11.72
CA SER A 153 1.14 -6.79 -10.32
C SER A 153 2.31 -6.70 -9.34
N THR A 154 3.48 -7.22 -9.73
CA THR A 154 4.71 -7.06 -8.96
C THR A 154 5.32 -5.64 -9.07
N TYR A 155 4.81 -4.76 -9.94
CA TYR A 155 5.30 -3.37 -10.09
C TYR A 155 4.44 -2.32 -9.39
N PHE A 156 3.38 -2.72 -8.67
CA PHE A 156 2.45 -1.78 -8.00
C PHE A 156 3.14 -0.83 -7.00
N ASN A 157 4.25 -1.27 -6.40
CA ASN A 157 5.05 -0.46 -5.49
C ASN A 157 5.73 0.74 -6.16
N MET A 158 5.70 0.87 -7.48
CA MET A 158 6.21 2.06 -8.16
C MET A 158 5.24 3.24 -8.08
N GLY A 159 3.95 2.96 -7.84
CA GLY A 159 2.90 3.98 -7.86
C GLY A 159 2.87 4.70 -9.20
N GLU A 160 3.05 3.94 -10.28
CA GLU A 160 3.12 4.45 -11.64
C GLU A 160 1.79 5.10 -12.06
N TRP A 161 1.91 6.29 -12.62
CA TRP A 161 0.87 6.95 -13.38
C TRP A 161 1.33 7.17 -14.81
N LEU A 162 0.52 6.68 -15.74
CA LEU A 162 0.72 6.76 -17.17
C LEU A 162 0.07 8.04 -17.68
N VAL A 163 0.86 8.96 -18.22
CA VAL A 163 0.35 10.18 -18.83
C VAL A 163 0.39 10.06 -20.34
N ARG A 164 -0.75 10.28 -21.00
CA ARG A 164 -0.87 10.15 -22.45
C ARG A 164 -0.26 11.36 -23.16
N SER A 165 0.66 11.10 -24.09
CA SER A 165 1.21 12.06 -25.09
C SER A 165 2.02 13.24 -24.58
N HIS A 166 1.47 14.12 -23.73
CA HIS A 166 2.11 15.39 -23.39
C HIS A 166 1.72 15.86 -21.99
N ILE A 167 2.72 16.35 -21.24
CA ILE A 167 2.55 17.14 -20.02
C ILE A 167 2.95 18.57 -20.38
N PRO A 168 1.99 19.50 -20.57
CA PRO A 168 2.31 20.87 -20.92
C PRO A 168 3.06 21.60 -19.81
N SER A 169 3.89 22.58 -20.17
CA SER A 169 4.70 23.32 -19.20
C SER A 169 3.86 24.02 -18.12
N ASN A 170 2.67 24.52 -18.46
CA ASN A 170 1.79 25.15 -17.48
C ASN A 170 1.16 24.20 -16.45
N TYR A 171 1.35 22.88 -16.59
CA TYR A 171 0.98 21.89 -15.59
C TYR A 171 2.12 21.57 -14.60
N ILE A 172 3.36 21.96 -14.93
CA ILE A 172 4.54 21.65 -14.11
C ILE A 172 4.72 22.76 -13.08
N SER A 173 4.63 22.44 -11.79
CA SER A 173 4.65 23.43 -10.71
C SER A 173 6.06 23.82 -10.30
N SER A 174 6.93 22.81 -10.15
CA SER A 174 8.28 23.01 -9.62
C SER A 174 9.26 21.94 -10.10
N ALA A 175 10.55 22.23 -9.90
CA ALA A 175 11.65 21.30 -10.13
C ALA A 175 12.66 21.41 -8.99
N ILE A 176 13.18 20.29 -8.50
CA ILE A 176 14.25 20.23 -7.50
C ILE A 176 15.46 19.58 -8.15
N PRO A 177 16.61 20.27 -8.26
CA PRO A 177 17.83 19.64 -8.72
C PRO A 177 18.32 18.66 -7.66
N ILE A 178 18.61 17.45 -8.11
CA ILE A 178 19.13 16.34 -7.33
C ILE A 178 20.52 16.03 -7.88
N THR A 179 21.55 16.44 -7.16
CA THR A 179 22.94 16.13 -7.49
C THR A 179 23.34 14.85 -6.77
N ILE A 180 23.86 13.88 -7.53
CA ILE A 180 24.54 12.73 -6.94
C ILE A 180 26.04 12.91 -7.09
N ASP A 181 26.74 12.83 -5.97
CA ASP A 181 28.19 12.92 -5.93
C ASP A 181 28.88 11.59 -6.31
N GLU A 182 30.21 11.58 -6.28
CA GLU A 182 31.03 10.42 -6.64
C GLU A 182 30.82 9.23 -5.69
N ASP A 183 30.37 9.48 -4.46
CA ASP A 183 30.11 8.47 -3.44
C ASP A 183 28.69 7.89 -3.56
N GLY A 184 27.86 8.43 -4.45
CA GLY A 184 26.45 8.04 -4.63
C GLY A 184 25.50 8.71 -3.64
N ASP A 185 25.97 9.68 -2.86
CA ASP A 185 25.14 10.42 -1.93
C ASP A 185 24.29 11.45 -2.69
N ILE A 186 23.03 11.61 -2.24
CA ILE A 186 22.03 12.46 -2.89
C ILE A 186 21.99 13.82 -2.19
N VAL A 187 22.24 14.89 -2.94
CA VAL A 187 22.17 16.28 -2.49
C VAL A 187 21.03 17.00 -3.22
N TYR A 188 20.06 17.50 -2.46
CA TYR A 188 18.99 18.34 -2.99
C TYR A 188 19.45 19.80 -3.06
N GLY A 189 19.23 20.45 -4.20
CA GLY A 189 19.37 21.90 -4.31
C GLY A 189 18.07 22.64 -4.03
N GLU A 190 18.05 23.93 -4.35
CA GLU A 190 16.88 24.78 -4.11
C GLU A 190 15.76 24.47 -5.11
N THR A 191 14.52 24.43 -4.62
CA THR A 191 13.33 24.26 -5.46
C THR A 191 13.17 25.45 -6.41
N GLU A 192 13.09 25.17 -7.70
CA GLU A 192 12.78 26.14 -8.73
C GLU A 192 11.27 26.12 -9.03
N ILE A 193 10.65 27.29 -9.00
CA ILE A 193 9.22 27.45 -9.29
C ILE A 193 9.03 27.82 -10.76
N ASN A 194 8.13 27.11 -11.44
CA ASN A 194 7.83 27.39 -12.83
C ASN A 194 6.89 28.60 -12.94
N ALA A 195 7.38 29.71 -13.51
CA ALA A 195 6.59 30.92 -13.72
C ALA A 195 5.41 30.72 -14.71
N ALA A 196 5.45 29.67 -15.53
CA ALA A 196 4.36 29.34 -16.46
C ALA A 196 3.27 28.45 -15.82
N PHE A 197 3.48 27.96 -14.60
CA PHE A 197 2.51 27.11 -13.90
C PHE A 197 1.19 27.85 -13.67
N ASP A 198 0.07 27.23 -14.04
CA ASP A 198 -1.26 27.76 -13.79
C ASP A 198 -1.94 26.95 -12.67
N SER A 199 -1.92 27.50 -11.46
CA SER A 199 -2.55 26.89 -10.28
C SER A 199 -4.08 26.77 -10.38
N GLY A 200 -4.71 27.37 -11.41
CA GLY A 200 -6.14 27.25 -11.69
C GLY A 200 -6.51 25.96 -12.43
N ILE A 201 -5.53 25.22 -12.96
CA ILE A 201 -5.77 23.97 -13.68
C ILE A 201 -6.10 22.86 -12.67
N PRO A 202 -7.27 22.20 -12.78
CA PRO A 202 -7.57 21.06 -11.91
C PRO A 202 -6.76 19.84 -12.34
N SER A 203 -6.53 18.91 -11.40
CA SER A 203 -6.06 17.57 -11.75
C SER A 203 -7.11 16.83 -12.57
N PHE A 204 -6.66 16.20 -13.65
CA PHE A 204 -7.47 15.32 -14.49
C PHE A 204 -7.02 13.85 -14.40
N ALA A 205 -6.28 13.50 -13.35
CA ALA A 205 -6.06 12.10 -13.02
C ALA A 205 -7.41 11.41 -12.87
N THR A 206 -7.53 10.19 -13.41
CA THR A 206 -8.73 9.39 -13.28
C THR A 206 -8.45 8.11 -12.51
N LEU A 207 -9.44 7.68 -11.74
CA LEU A 207 -9.48 6.34 -11.14
C LEU A 207 -10.15 5.33 -12.07
N ASP A 208 -10.65 5.77 -13.21
CA ASP A 208 -11.12 4.86 -14.25
C ASP A 208 -9.89 4.15 -14.86
N PRO A 209 -9.89 2.82 -14.94
CA PRO A 209 -8.77 2.07 -15.51
C PRO A 209 -8.64 2.34 -17.01
N LEU A 210 -7.40 2.23 -17.51
CA LEU A 210 -7.16 2.23 -18.95
C LEU A 210 -7.77 0.97 -19.57
N MET A 211 -8.79 1.15 -20.39
CA MET A 211 -9.54 0.03 -20.96
C MET A 211 -8.90 -0.59 -22.21
N GLU A 212 -8.09 0.19 -22.94
CA GLU A 212 -7.49 -0.22 -24.20
C GLU A 212 -6.02 -0.60 -23.97
N LEU A 213 -5.79 -1.83 -23.50
CA LEU A 213 -4.43 -2.31 -23.18
C LEU A 213 -3.57 -2.62 -24.43
N GLY A 214 -4.19 -2.67 -25.61
CA GLY A 214 -3.58 -3.26 -26.80
C GLY A 214 -3.58 -4.79 -26.76
N ARG A 215 -2.75 -5.42 -27.58
CA ARG A 215 -2.54 -6.88 -27.61
C ARG A 215 -1.05 -7.18 -27.65
N ILE A 216 -0.68 -8.36 -27.17
CA ILE A 216 0.63 -8.95 -27.45
C ILE A 216 0.49 -9.73 -28.77
N TYR A 217 0.98 -9.17 -29.88
CA TYR A 217 0.73 -9.67 -31.23
C TYR A 217 1.71 -10.75 -31.74
N ASP A 218 2.68 -11.23 -30.95
CA ASP A 218 3.70 -12.15 -31.48
C ASP A 218 4.29 -13.10 -30.42
N GLU A 219 4.36 -14.41 -30.74
CA GLU A 219 5.04 -15.46 -29.96
C GLU A 219 6.57 -15.29 -29.95
N THR A 220 7.10 -14.32 -30.69
CA THR A 220 8.52 -13.93 -30.68
C THR A 220 8.87 -12.83 -29.67
N SER A 221 7.95 -12.47 -28.77
CA SER A 221 8.13 -11.45 -27.74
C SER A 221 9.05 -11.86 -26.56
N ASP A 222 10.09 -12.66 -26.82
CA ASP A 222 11.13 -13.03 -25.83
C ASP A 222 12.01 -11.84 -25.37
N ASN A 223 11.75 -10.64 -25.90
CA ASN A 223 12.46 -9.41 -25.58
C ASN A 223 11.64 -8.51 -24.64
N SER A 224 11.44 -8.95 -23.40
CA SER A 224 11.07 -8.03 -22.31
C SER A 224 12.34 -7.40 -21.75
N ILE A 225 12.41 -6.07 -21.65
CA ILE A 225 13.48 -5.40 -20.91
C ILE A 225 12.90 -4.95 -19.57
N ALA A 226 12.86 -5.88 -18.61
CA ALA A 226 12.83 -5.47 -17.22
C ALA A 226 14.26 -5.02 -16.87
N GLY A 227 14.50 -3.72 -16.75
CA GLY A 227 15.77 -3.29 -16.20
C GLY A 227 15.81 -3.63 -14.73
N VAL A 228 16.80 -4.43 -14.37
CA VAL A 228 16.98 -4.86 -12.99
C VAL A 228 17.39 -3.65 -12.16
N ALA A 229 16.61 -3.31 -11.14
CA ALA A 229 17.09 -2.48 -10.05
C ALA A 229 17.90 -3.38 -9.10
N ASN A 230 18.89 -2.81 -8.39
CA ASN A 230 19.63 -3.59 -7.40
C ASN A 230 18.66 -4.17 -6.34
N PHE A 231 19.05 -5.28 -5.69
CA PHE A 231 18.26 -5.94 -4.63
C PHE A 231 16.99 -6.69 -5.05
N GLY A 232 16.80 -6.93 -6.35
CA GLY A 232 15.74 -7.81 -6.86
C GLY A 232 14.45 -7.11 -7.25
N ASP A 233 14.46 -5.77 -7.33
CA ASP A 233 13.34 -4.99 -7.86
C ASP A 233 13.38 -5.01 -9.39
N SER A 234 12.20 -5.10 -9.96
CA SER A 234 11.95 -5.00 -11.39
C SER A 234 11.15 -3.73 -11.62
N THR A 235 11.59 -2.91 -12.56
CA THR A 235 10.90 -1.68 -12.95
C THR A 235 10.51 -1.79 -14.44
N PRO A 236 9.45 -1.12 -14.93
CA PRO A 236 9.21 -0.91 -16.35
C PRO A 236 10.30 -0.04 -16.98
N ALA A 237 10.75 -0.37 -18.19
CA ALA A 237 11.83 0.41 -18.83
C ALA A 237 11.41 1.84 -19.21
N SER A 238 10.11 2.11 -19.27
CA SER A 238 9.54 3.45 -19.45
C SER A 238 9.92 4.43 -18.33
N PHE A 239 9.96 3.95 -17.08
CA PHE A 239 10.53 4.68 -15.97
C PHE A 239 12.04 4.85 -16.07
N MET A 240 12.71 3.96 -16.80
CA MET A 240 14.16 3.91 -16.78
C MET A 240 14.87 4.78 -17.78
N LEU A 241 14.15 5.10 -18.82
CA LEU A 241 14.71 5.61 -20.04
C LEU A 241 14.16 7.00 -20.29
N CYS A 242 14.13 7.84 -19.25
CA CYS A 242 13.51 9.16 -19.27
C CYS A 242 14.02 10.07 -20.39
N ASP A 243 15.24 9.82 -20.89
CA ASP A 243 15.89 10.55 -21.99
C ASP A 243 16.63 9.62 -22.97
N ILE A 244 15.92 8.67 -23.62
CA ILE A 244 16.51 7.98 -24.78
C ILE A 244 16.56 8.93 -25.98
N ASN A 245 17.79 9.28 -26.36
CA ASN A 245 18.10 9.70 -27.72
C ASN A 245 18.32 8.48 -28.61
N SER A 246 17.85 8.55 -29.87
CA SER A 246 17.87 7.49 -30.89
C SER A 246 19.25 6.91 -31.25
N SER A 247 20.33 7.39 -30.62
CA SER A 247 21.72 7.04 -30.93
C SER A 247 22.35 5.99 -30.01
N ARG A 248 21.75 5.62 -28.87
CA ARG A 248 22.27 4.56 -27.98
C ARG A 248 21.54 3.22 -28.20
N ARG A 249 22.25 2.22 -28.71
CA ARG A 249 21.81 0.82 -28.71
C ARG A 249 22.06 0.22 -27.32
N ILE A 250 21.01 -0.31 -26.68
CA ILE A 250 21.14 -1.14 -25.49
C ILE A 250 21.38 -2.57 -25.95
N ASN A 251 22.40 -3.24 -25.41
CA ASN A 251 22.69 -4.63 -25.77
C ASN A 251 21.60 -5.55 -25.20
N ASN A 252 20.83 -6.20 -26.09
CA ASN A 252 19.87 -7.24 -25.74
C ASN A 252 20.55 -8.38 -24.97
N THR A 253 20.09 -8.63 -23.74
CA THR A 253 20.27 -9.94 -23.12
C THR A 253 19.10 -10.82 -23.58
N GLY A 254 19.38 -11.76 -24.48
CA GLY A 254 18.39 -12.71 -24.99
C GLY A 254 17.90 -13.70 -23.92
N ASN A 255 16.66 -14.15 -24.10
CA ASN A 255 15.92 -15.16 -23.34
C ASN A 255 15.82 -14.92 -21.83
N CYS A 256 14.74 -14.23 -21.43
CA CYS A 256 14.21 -14.30 -20.07
C CYS A 256 12.75 -14.74 -20.15
N SER A 257 12.48 -16.03 -19.89
CA SER A 257 11.18 -16.41 -19.30
C SER A 257 10.94 -15.46 -18.13
N ALA A 258 9.75 -14.85 -17.99
CA ALA A 258 9.48 -13.86 -16.95
C ALA A 258 9.92 -14.37 -15.57
N ILE A 259 11.14 -14.03 -15.14
CA ILE A 259 11.68 -14.56 -13.90
C ILE A 259 11.05 -13.71 -12.81
N LYS A 260 10.25 -14.32 -11.92
CA LYS A 260 9.70 -13.68 -10.71
C LYS A 260 10.77 -12.97 -9.84
N LYS A 261 12.05 -13.23 -10.11
CA LYS A 261 13.22 -12.59 -9.50
C LYS A 261 14.30 -12.43 -10.58
N PRO A 262 14.77 -11.20 -10.88
CA PRO A 262 15.68 -11.00 -12.01
C PRO A 262 17.04 -11.72 -11.86
N PRO A 263 17.72 -12.05 -12.97
CA PRO A 263 18.94 -12.86 -12.99
C PRO A 263 20.19 -12.14 -12.44
N HIS A 264 20.11 -10.84 -12.15
CA HIS A 264 21.09 -10.15 -11.29
C HIS A 264 20.86 -10.40 -9.79
N ILE A 265 20.23 -11.52 -9.42
CA ILE A 265 20.85 -12.35 -8.39
C ILE A 265 22.16 -12.86 -9.01
N VAL A 266 23.16 -11.97 -9.17
CA VAL A 266 24.56 -12.43 -9.26
C VAL A 266 24.66 -13.39 -8.11
N THR A 267 24.93 -14.65 -8.46
CA THR A 267 25.16 -15.81 -7.62
C THR A 267 25.00 -15.51 -6.13
N ARG A 268 24.25 -16.37 -5.44
CA ARG A 268 24.37 -16.61 -3.99
C ARG A 268 25.80 -17.06 -3.60
N HIS A 269 26.87 -16.51 -4.17
CA HIS A 269 28.08 -16.18 -3.45
C HIS A 269 27.60 -15.26 -2.31
N GLN A 270 27.84 -15.54 -1.03
CA GLN A 270 29.19 -15.36 -0.50
C GLN A 270 29.99 -14.33 -1.32
N ALA A 271 29.41 -13.15 -1.58
CA ALA A 271 30.16 -11.93 -1.43
C ALA A 271 30.12 -11.68 0.09
N ASP A 272 31.09 -12.03 0.94
CA ASP A 272 32.54 -12.15 0.77
C ASP A 272 33.10 -11.26 -0.34
N THR A 273 32.58 -10.04 -0.43
CA THR A 273 33.45 -8.92 -0.74
C THR A 273 34.35 -8.77 0.47
N LEU A 274 35.65 -8.94 0.25
CA LEU A 274 36.74 -8.78 1.21
C LEU A 274 36.58 -7.52 2.09
N LEU A 275 35.88 -7.67 3.22
CA LEU A 275 36.15 -6.96 4.46
C LEU A 275 37.01 -7.89 5.32
N ASN A 276 38.18 -8.28 4.81
CA ASN A 276 39.18 -8.99 5.59
C ASN A 276 39.88 -8.00 6.53
N ASN A 277 39.26 -7.75 7.66
CA ASN A 277 39.79 -8.12 8.97
C ASN A 277 38.87 -7.53 10.04
N VAL A 278 37.92 -8.35 10.49
CA VAL A 278 37.53 -8.62 11.88
C VAL A 278 36.07 -9.10 11.81
N SER A 279 35.90 -10.42 11.90
CA SER A 279 34.71 -11.11 12.42
C SER A 279 33.46 -10.23 12.66
N ALA A 280 32.54 -10.20 11.70
CA ALA A 280 31.09 -10.29 11.93
C ALA A 280 30.32 -10.20 10.60
N ARG A 281 29.58 -11.28 10.28
CA ARG A 281 28.27 -11.18 9.59
C ARG A 281 27.52 -10.04 10.30
N ASN A 282 26.92 -9.05 9.61
CA ASN A 282 25.84 -8.18 10.12
C ASN A 282 25.64 -6.92 9.26
N SER A 283 24.50 -6.80 8.58
CA SER A 283 23.90 -5.50 8.20
C SER A 283 22.83 -5.18 9.24
N ASP A 284 23.26 -4.59 10.35
CA ASP A 284 22.44 -4.39 11.54
C ASP A 284 21.99 -2.93 11.69
N LEU A 285 20.78 -2.74 12.18
CA LEU A 285 20.35 -1.46 12.74
C LEU A 285 21.00 -1.28 14.14
N LYS A 286 22.27 -0.88 14.16
CA LYS A 286 23.02 -0.68 15.41
C LYS A 286 22.84 0.74 15.93
N ILE A 287 22.50 0.85 17.21
CA ILE A 287 22.48 2.13 17.91
C ILE A 287 23.79 2.23 18.69
N ASN A 288 24.51 3.33 18.51
CA ASN A 288 25.70 3.62 19.30
C ASN A 288 25.35 4.66 20.36
N TYR A 289 25.25 4.21 21.60
CA TYR A 289 24.90 5.05 22.74
C TYR A 289 26.04 4.98 23.76
N TYR A 290 26.63 6.12 24.12
CA TYR A 290 27.83 6.17 24.99
C TYR A 290 29.00 5.24 24.59
N GLY A 291 29.24 5.08 23.27
CA GLY A 291 30.34 4.25 22.78
C GLY A 291 30.12 2.74 22.88
N ARG A 292 28.89 2.29 23.16
CA ARG A 292 28.49 0.88 23.19
C ARG A 292 27.48 0.59 22.08
N GLN A 293 27.57 -0.60 21.50
CA GLN A 293 26.63 -1.08 20.47
C GLN A 293 25.42 -1.72 21.13
N TYR A 294 24.23 -1.32 20.67
CA TYR A 294 22.94 -1.87 21.09
C TYR A 294 22.13 -2.26 19.87
N CYS A 295 21.16 -3.16 20.06
CA CYS A 295 20.14 -3.44 19.04
C CYS A 295 18.74 -3.33 19.58
N LEU A 296 17.87 -3.24 18.59
CA LEU A 296 16.44 -3.18 18.72
C LEU A 296 15.88 -4.59 18.90
N LYS A 297 15.28 -4.85 20.06
CA LYS A 297 14.50 -6.07 20.24
C LYS A 297 13.03 -5.80 20.00
N PRO A 298 12.39 -6.58 19.10
CA PRO A 298 10.97 -6.45 18.88
C PRO A 298 10.18 -7.01 20.06
N ASN A 299 9.53 -6.12 20.81
CA ASN A 299 8.42 -6.44 21.71
C ASN A 299 7.22 -5.57 21.29
N SER A 300 6.26 -5.30 22.18
CA SER A 300 5.22 -4.28 21.95
C SER A 300 5.79 -2.89 21.66
N TYR A 301 7.06 -2.63 22.02
CA TYR A 301 7.80 -1.38 21.79
C TYR A 301 9.26 -1.68 21.43
N PHE A 302 9.92 -0.73 20.77
CA PHE A 302 11.36 -0.78 20.55
C PHE A 302 12.11 -0.43 21.82
N TYR A 303 12.89 -1.38 22.34
CA TYR A 303 13.89 -1.11 23.36
C TYR A 303 15.31 -1.44 22.88
N VAL A 304 16.26 -0.67 23.39
CA VAL A 304 17.68 -0.68 23.08
C VAL A 304 18.37 -1.60 24.09
N ASP A 305 18.89 -2.74 23.65
CA ASP A 305 19.58 -3.73 24.50
C ASP A 305 20.96 -4.12 23.97
N TYR A 306 21.79 -4.72 24.83
CA TYR A 306 23.01 -5.40 24.41
C TYR A 306 22.68 -6.66 23.60
N CYS A 307 23.40 -6.91 22.51
CA CYS A 307 23.07 -8.02 21.61
C CYS A 307 24.17 -9.05 21.44
N GLU A 308 23.73 -10.31 21.40
CA GLU A 308 24.41 -11.43 20.75
C GLU A 308 23.84 -11.71 19.34
N TYR A 309 22.60 -11.31 19.04
CA TYR A 309 21.95 -11.48 17.73
C TYR A 309 21.03 -10.29 17.42
N THR A 310 21.12 -9.74 16.21
CA THR A 310 20.40 -8.53 15.79
C THR A 310 19.40 -8.90 14.69
N PRO A 311 18.08 -8.67 14.85
CA PRO A 311 17.17 -8.75 13.72
C PRO A 311 17.52 -7.65 12.71
N MET A 312 17.72 -8.03 11.45
CA MET A 312 18.08 -7.11 10.37
C MET A 312 16.83 -6.35 9.92
N GLY A 313 16.77 -5.05 10.26
CA GLY A 313 15.76 -4.13 9.73
C GLY A 313 16.17 -3.61 8.36
N ARG A 314 15.19 -3.40 7.46
CA ARG A 314 15.38 -2.84 6.11
C ARG A 314 14.43 -1.68 5.89
N PHE A 315 14.92 -0.62 5.26
CA PHE A 315 14.09 0.50 4.82
C PHE A 315 13.62 0.23 3.39
N THR A 316 12.31 0.19 3.14
CA THR A 316 11.73 -0.17 1.83
C THR A 316 11.38 1.05 0.98
N SER A 317 11.10 0.83 -0.31
CA SER A 317 10.64 1.89 -1.23
C SER A 317 9.29 2.52 -0.86
N GLU A 318 8.52 1.88 0.02
CA GLU A 318 7.29 2.45 0.61
C GLU A 318 7.56 3.32 1.84
N GLY A 319 8.82 3.53 2.20
CA GLY A 319 9.24 4.27 3.38
C GLY A 319 9.06 3.49 4.68
N GLN A 320 8.89 2.16 4.62
CA GLN A 320 8.71 1.33 5.81
C GLN A 320 10.04 0.82 6.34
N ILE A 321 10.16 0.67 7.65
CA ILE A 321 11.26 -0.08 8.27
C ILE A 321 10.72 -1.48 8.61
N GLN A 322 11.05 -2.46 7.78
CA GLN A 322 10.62 -3.85 7.89
C GLN A 322 11.66 -4.71 8.61
N PHE A 323 11.21 -5.57 9.51
CA PHE A 323 11.99 -6.63 10.15
C PHE A 323 11.44 -7.97 9.71
N ASN A 324 12.36 -8.86 9.33
CA ASN A 324 12.02 -10.22 8.98
C ASN A 324 12.71 -11.17 9.96
N ASP A 325 11.96 -12.15 10.43
CA ASP A 325 12.54 -13.37 10.95
C ASP A 325 12.43 -14.43 9.85
N GLU A 326 13.58 -14.93 9.38
CA GLU A 326 13.63 -15.96 8.33
C GLU A 326 12.89 -17.25 8.74
N ASN A 327 12.62 -17.43 10.04
CA ASN A 327 11.83 -18.54 10.58
C ASN A 327 10.34 -18.21 10.75
N SER A 328 9.91 -16.95 10.63
CA SER A 328 8.53 -16.52 10.94
C SER A 328 7.63 -16.49 9.71
N ASN A 329 7.23 -17.66 9.19
CA ASN A 329 6.06 -17.86 8.31
C ASN A 329 5.81 -16.82 7.18
N ASN A 330 6.84 -16.14 6.67
CA ASN A 330 6.75 -15.04 5.71
C ASN A 330 5.84 -13.87 6.15
N ILE A 331 6.11 -13.31 7.34
CA ILE A 331 5.54 -12.03 7.78
C ILE A 331 6.60 -10.96 7.94
N ALA A 332 6.30 -9.76 7.45
CA ALA A 332 7.07 -8.57 7.76
C ALA A 332 6.45 -7.86 8.97
N TRP A 333 7.33 -7.40 9.86
CA TRP A 333 6.98 -6.53 10.96
C TRP A 333 7.50 -5.13 10.71
N CYS A 334 6.68 -4.10 10.89
CA CYS A 334 7.01 -2.72 10.60
C CYS A 334 7.10 -1.88 11.87
N VAL A 335 8.07 -0.97 11.89
CA VAL A 335 8.02 0.16 12.82
C VAL A 335 6.72 0.92 12.58
N THR A 336 5.94 1.15 13.63
CA THR A 336 4.66 1.84 13.55
C THR A 336 4.65 2.99 14.54
N MET A 337 4.39 4.19 14.03
CA MET A 337 4.20 5.38 14.84
C MET A 337 2.83 5.33 15.55
N PRO A 338 2.75 5.64 16.84
CA PRO A 338 1.47 5.68 17.53
C PRO A 338 0.68 6.96 17.16
N SER A 339 -0.64 6.82 16.96
CA SER A 339 -1.51 7.92 16.49
C SER A 339 -1.77 9.04 17.52
N ASN A 340 -1.42 8.80 18.78
CA ASN A 340 -1.62 9.73 19.90
C ASN A 340 -0.64 10.92 19.89
N VAL A 341 0.55 10.76 19.30
CA VAL A 341 1.53 11.86 19.13
C VAL A 341 1.01 12.89 18.13
N GLU A 342 0.42 12.42 17.03
CA GLU A 342 -0.17 13.29 16.00
C GLU A 342 -1.40 14.04 16.53
N SER A 343 -2.29 13.34 17.26
CA SER A 343 -3.59 13.87 17.69
C SER A 343 -3.55 14.89 18.84
N SER A 344 -2.38 15.47 19.14
CA SER A 344 -2.13 16.55 20.12
C SER A 344 -2.26 16.21 21.60
N ASN A 345 -2.61 14.98 21.95
CA ASN A 345 -2.75 14.59 23.36
C ASN A 345 -1.41 14.30 24.05
N PHE A 346 -0.35 14.01 23.29
CA PHE A 346 0.99 13.76 23.83
C PHE A 346 2.07 14.47 23.01
N THR A 347 3.16 14.84 23.67
CA THR A 347 4.36 15.41 23.03
C THR A 347 5.28 14.32 22.48
N TRP A 348 5.13 13.08 22.97
CA TRP A 348 5.84 11.89 22.52
C TRP A 348 5.05 10.62 22.88
N ASP A 349 5.35 9.51 22.21
CA ASP A 349 4.96 8.14 22.61
C ASP A 349 5.93 7.12 21.99
N TYR A 350 5.93 5.91 22.51
CA TYR A 350 6.80 4.83 22.07
C TYR A 350 6.45 4.34 20.67
N LEU A 351 7.48 4.18 19.83
CA LEU A 351 7.33 3.44 18.58
C LEU A 351 6.99 1.99 18.88
N ARG A 352 6.03 1.47 18.12
CA ARG A 352 5.55 0.09 18.24
C ARG A 352 6.07 -0.73 17.08
N ILE A 353 6.01 -2.03 17.25
CA ILE A 353 6.16 -2.97 16.16
C ILE A 353 4.82 -3.55 15.87
N ASP A 354 4.46 -3.46 14.60
CA ASP A 354 3.20 -3.98 14.13
C ASP A 354 3.39 -4.82 12.87
N LEU A 355 2.36 -5.54 12.45
CA LEU A 355 2.36 -6.18 11.14
C LEU A 355 2.53 -5.11 10.07
N CYS A 356 3.38 -5.36 9.09
CA CYS A 356 3.50 -4.45 7.97
C CYS A 356 2.19 -4.37 7.20
N ASP A 357 1.77 -3.14 6.95
CA ASP A 357 0.64 -2.79 6.10
C ASP A 357 1.09 -1.67 5.18
N ILE A 358 1.21 -1.97 3.89
CA ILE A 358 1.65 -1.02 2.86
C ILE A 358 0.80 0.25 2.82
N ASN A 359 -0.46 0.15 3.26
CA ASN A 359 -1.42 1.24 3.31
C ASN A 359 -1.40 2.01 4.63
N ASN A 360 -0.62 1.57 5.63
CA ASN A 360 -0.53 2.22 6.91
C ASN A 360 0.50 3.36 6.88
N ASP A 361 0.01 4.59 6.74
CA ASP A 361 0.87 5.78 6.73
C ASP A 361 1.66 5.96 8.03
N TYR A 362 1.23 5.40 9.17
CA TYR A 362 1.99 5.44 10.43
C TYR A 362 3.24 4.56 10.39
N GLN A 363 3.36 3.71 9.38
CA GLN A 363 4.55 2.89 9.13
C GLN A 363 5.47 3.51 8.09
N LYS A 364 5.10 4.67 7.53
CA LYS A 364 5.87 5.36 6.49
C LYS A 364 6.70 6.47 7.09
N PHE A 365 7.98 6.43 6.79
CA PHE A 365 8.99 7.34 7.25
C PHE A 365 9.73 7.92 6.05
N LYS A 366 10.17 9.18 6.19
CA LYS A 366 11.17 9.79 5.33
C LYS A 366 12.50 9.73 6.05
N LEU A 367 13.54 9.37 5.32
CA LEU A 367 14.90 9.45 5.80
C LEU A 367 15.54 10.69 5.18
N ASP A 368 15.92 11.65 6.01
CA ASP A 368 16.74 12.77 5.53
C ASP A 368 18.14 12.23 5.21
N PRO A 369 18.63 12.31 3.96
CA PRO A 369 19.92 11.73 3.59
C PRO A 369 21.11 12.49 4.20
N ASN A 370 20.93 13.76 4.58
CA ASN A 370 22.01 14.58 5.13
C ASN A 370 22.17 14.37 6.65
N SER A 371 21.04 14.29 7.36
CA SER A 371 21.03 14.15 8.82
C SER A 371 20.83 12.71 9.30
N PHE A 372 20.41 11.82 8.39
CA PHE A 372 19.91 10.48 8.70
C PHE A 372 18.77 10.50 9.74
N GLU A 373 18.05 11.61 9.83
CA GLU A 373 16.88 11.71 10.69
C GLU A 373 15.70 10.99 10.05
N LEU A 374 15.00 10.21 10.88
CA LEU A 374 13.77 9.55 10.50
C LEU A 374 12.58 10.43 10.88
N THR A 375 11.82 10.88 9.89
CA THR A 375 10.61 11.70 10.10
C THR A 375 9.38 10.98 9.60
N SER A 376 8.27 11.04 10.34
CA SER A 376 7.01 10.48 9.85
C SER A 376 6.48 11.28 8.66
N VAL A 377 6.04 10.57 7.61
CA VAL A 377 5.46 11.19 6.40
C VAL A 377 4.20 12.01 6.72
N ILE A 378 3.46 11.66 7.78
CA ILE A 378 2.17 12.30 8.09
C ILE A 378 2.32 13.63 8.85
N SER A 379 3.37 13.78 9.67
CA SER A 379 3.32 14.77 10.76
C SER A 379 4.62 15.53 11.03
N GLY A 380 5.71 15.22 10.32
CA GLY A 380 7.02 15.82 10.61
C GLY A 380 7.54 15.52 12.03
N VAL A 381 6.92 14.56 12.71
CA VAL A 381 7.34 14.04 14.02
C VAL A 381 8.66 13.30 13.82
N LYS A 382 9.65 13.64 14.64
CA LYS A 382 10.98 13.02 14.61
C LYS A 382 10.97 11.73 15.43
N VAL A 383 11.75 10.76 14.99
CA VAL A 383 12.11 9.62 15.85
C VAL A 383 13.31 10.00 16.70
N GLN A 384 13.19 9.77 18.00
CA GLN A 384 14.22 10.07 18.98
C GLN A 384 14.48 8.87 19.89
N ILE A 385 15.64 8.86 20.54
CA ILE A 385 15.93 7.92 21.63
C ILE A 385 15.65 8.63 22.95
N TRP A 386 14.86 8.00 23.79
CA TRP A 386 14.68 8.41 25.18
C TRP A 386 14.92 7.21 26.11
N GLU A 387 15.91 7.35 26.98
CA GLU A 387 16.47 6.26 27.79
C GLU A 387 16.88 5.05 26.96
N TRP A 388 16.10 3.98 27.01
CA TRP A 388 16.31 2.73 26.30
C TRP A 388 15.25 2.50 25.22
N TYR A 389 14.48 3.52 24.82
CA TYR A 389 13.36 3.32 23.91
C TYR A 389 13.43 4.25 22.70
N LEU A 390 12.91 3.77 21.57
CA LEU A 390 12.60 4.65 20.44
C LEU A 390 11.23 5.28 20.65
N ILE A 391 11.18 6.59 20.51
CA ILE A 391 9.96 7.38 20.65
C ILE A 391 9.72 8.19 19.38
N ALA A 392 8.45 8.41 19.07
CA ALA A 392 8.02 9.44 18.13
C ALA A 392 7.75 10.71 18.93
N ALA A 393 8.41 11.81 18.61
CA ALA A 393 8.35 13.04 19.41
C ALA A 393 8.16 14.29 18.54
N LYS A 394 7.36 15.24 19.04
CA LYS A 394 7.18 16.55 18.39
C LYS A 394 8.46 17.38 18.49
N PRO A 395 8.69 18.32 17.55
CA PRO A 395 9.79 19.27 17.64
C PRO A 395 9.83 19.96 19.01
N GLY A 396 11.01 19.99 19.64
CA GLY A 396 11.23 20.63 20.95
C GLY A 396 11.01 19.74 22.18
N TYR A 397 10.65 18.47 22.02
CA TYR A 397 10.68 17.51 23.13
C TYR A 397 12.10 17.04 23.43
N TYR A 398 12.42 16.81 24.71
CA TYR A 398 13.75 16.40 25.17
C TYR A 398 14.01 14.92 24.86
N GLY A 399 14.64 14.65 23.72
CA GLY A 399 15.20 13.36 23.34
C GLY A 399 16.52 13.55 22.60
N TYR A 400 17.33 12.49 22.53
CA TYR A 400 18.49 12.49 21.64
C TYR A 400 18.01 12.17 20.23
N ASP A 401 18.41 12.98 19.25
CA ASP A 401 18.06 12.72 17.86
C ASP A 401 18.59 11.33 17.46
N PHE A 402 17.68 10.51 16.96
CA PHE A 402 18.03 9.22 16.40
C PHE A 402 18.62 9.46 15.02
N SER A 403 19.94 9.48 14.92
CA SER A 403 20.65 9.51 13.65
C SER A 403 21.23 8.13 13.35
N PHE A 404 20.99 7.59 12.15
CA PHE A 404 21.75 6.43 11.71
C PHE A 404 23.22 6.82 11.56
N LYS A 405 24.13 6.05 12.15
CA LYS A 405 25.56 6.23 11.88
C LYS A 405 25.88 5.50 10.59
N LYS A 406 26.32 6.22 9.55
CA LYS A 406 26.87 5.64 8.30
C LYS A 406 28.08 4.74 8.67
N GLN A 407 27.85 3.44 8.89
CA GLN A 407 28.90 2.44 9.02
C GLN A 407 29.03 1.72 7.67
N GLY A 408 29.79 2.33 6.76
CA GLY A 408 29.95 1.87 5.37
C GLY A 408 28.88 2.41 4.42
N ASN A 409 28.96 2.01 3.16
CA ASN A 409 27.93 2.31 2.16
C ASN A 409 26.66 1.56 2.55
N ILE A 410 25.75 2.24 3.28
CA ILE A 410 24.41 1.74 3.53
C ILE A 410 23.75 1.63 2.16
N LYS A 411 23.72 0.43 1.61
CA LYS A 411 22.95 0.17 0.40
C LYS A 411 21.50 0.00 0.82
N PHE A 412 20.68 1.00 0.49
CA PHE A 412 19.25 0.95 0.73
C PHE A 412 18.66 -0.05 -0.27
N GLY A 413 18.33 -1.25 0.19
CA GLY A 413 17.60 -2.21 -0.63
C GLY A 413 16.14 -1.78 -0.72
N THR A 414 15.70 -1.43 -1.91
CA THR A 414 14.39 -0.83 -2.20
C THR A 414 13.26 -1.86 -2.32
N THR A 415 13.61 -3.16 -2.38
CA THR A 415 12.63 -4.24 -2.48
C THR A 415 11.85 -4.41 -1.18
N PRO A 416 10.50 -4.22 -1.18
CA PRO A 416 9.67 -4.78 -0.13
C PRO A 416 9.82 -6.30 -0.15
N TYR A 417 10.32 -6.87 0.95
CA TYR A 417 10.50 -8.33 1.05
C TYR A 417 9.14 -9.04 1.17
N PHE A 418 8.14 -8.36 1.73
CA PHE A 418 6.74 -8.78 1.77
C PHE A 418 5.82 -7.62 1.46
N ARG A 419 4.84 -7.83 0.57
CA ARG A 419 3.72 -6.91 0.36
C ARG A 419 2.53 -7.43 1.12
N GLN A 420 2.27 -6.81 2.26
CA GLN A 420 1.16 -7.15 3.13
C GLN A 420 0.24 -5.95 3.23
N GLU A 421 -1.05 -6.21 3.07
CA GLU A 421 -2.10 -5.24 3.32
C GLU A 421 -2.99 -5.78 4.44
N GLU A 422 -3.27 -4.97 5.45
CA GLU A 422 -4.25 -5.35 6.46
C GLU A 422 -5.66 -5.32 5.85
N ILE A 423 -6.35 -6.46 5.87
CA ILE A 423 -7.70 -6.60 5.35
C ILE A 423 -8.67 -6.89 6.49
N ASN A 424 -9.74 -6.13 6.57
CA ASN A 424 -10.77 -6.35 7.57
C ASN A 424 -11.83 -7.33 7.07
N ILE A 425 -11.50 -8.61 6.96
CA ILE A 425 -12.48 -9.64 6.61
C ILE A 425 -13.50 -9.77 7.74
N ASN A 426 -14.70 -9.24 7.52
CA ASN A 426 -15.83 -9.36 8.42
C ASN A 426 -17.14 -9.57 7.65
N TYR A 427 -18.12 -10.08 8.39
CA TYR A 427 -19.50 -10.23 7.99
C TYR A 427 -20.34 -9.21 8.79
N GLN A 428 -21.36 -8.61 8.16
CA GLN A 428 -22.31 -7.76 8.88
C GLN A 428 -23.73 -8.27 8.71
N LYS A 429 -24.44 -8.42 9.84
CA LYS A 429 -25.84 -8.83 9.88
C LYS A 429 -26.57 -8.08 10.97
N ASP A 430 -27.70 -7.47 10.63
CA ASP A 430 -28.57 -6.79 11.59
C ASP A 430 -27.81 -5.72 12.42
N GLY A 431 -26.84 -5.04 11.78
CA GLY A 431 -25.98 -4.04 12.42
C GLY A 431 -24.82 -4.60 13.26
N GLN A 432 -24.71 -5.93 13.42
CA GLN A 432 -23.61 -6.56 14.13
C GLN A 432 -22.49 -6.96 13.18
N VAL A 433 -21.24 -6.73 13.59
CA VAL A 433 -20.02 -7.14 12.89
C VAL A 433 -19.51 -8.45 13.46
N TRP A 434 -19.05 -9.32 12.57
CA TRP A 434 -18.82 -10.73 12.81
C TRP A 434 -17.50 -11.12 12.13
N TYR A 435 -16.54 -11.64 12.91
CA TYR A 435 -15.17 -11.92 12.44
C TYR A 435 -14.90 -13.41 12.30
N PRO A 436 -14.09 -13.86 11.31
CA PRO A 436 -13.70 -15.25 11.16
C PRO A 436 -12.86 -15.73 12.36
N LYS A 437 -13.25 -16.85 12.97
CA LYS A 437 -12.46 -17.53 14.01
C LYS A 437 -11.36 -18.40 13.40
N SER A 438 -10.20 -18.37 14.03
CA SER A 438 -9.01 -19.16 13.69
C SER A 438 -9.12 -20.66 14.03
N ASN A 439 -9.95 -21.04 15.00
CA ASN A 439 -9.85 -22.34 15.68
C ASN A 439 -10.97 -23.34 15.35
N ASP A 440 -11.88 -23.02 14.44
CA ASP A 440 -12.98 -23.93 14.04
C ASP A 440 -13.41 -23.67 12.60
N SER A 441 -14.01 -24.69 11.96
CA SER A 441 -14.54 -24.73 10.59
C SER A 441 -15.40 -23.52 10.19
N GLY A 442 -14.77 -22.37 9.91
CA GLY A 442 -15.41 -21.14 9.48
C GLY A 442 -16.34 -20.50 10.50
N THR A 443 -16.22 -20.75 11.81
CA THR A 443 -17.14 -20.13 12.79
C THR A 443 -16.86 -18.63 12.97
N ILE A 444 -17.85 -17.86 13.43
CA ILE A 444 -17.76 -16.40 13.56
C ILE A 444 -17.85 -15.96 15.04
N ASP A 445 -17.03 -14.99 15.45
CA ASP A 445 -17.14 -14.28 16.75
C ASP A 445 -17.60 -12.83 16.59
N SER A 446 -18.45 -12.35 17.51
CA SER A 446 -18.83 -10.93 17.62
C SER A 446 -17.91 -10.12 18.56
N THR A 447 -17.00 -10.79 19.28
CA THR A 447 -16.20 -10.16 20.34
C THR A 447 -14.70 -10.09 20.04
N ASN A 448 -14.24 -10.73 18.96
CA ASN A 448 -12.81 -10.99 18.76
C ASN A 448 -12.14 -10.03 17.77
N ASN A 449 -12.09 -8.74 18.11
CA ASN A 449 -11.44 -7.70 17.30
C ASN A 449 -9.88 -7.77 17.35
N SER A 450 -9.30 -8.74 18.07
CA SER A 450 -7.85 -8.93 18.14
C SER A 450 -7.26 -9.76 17.00
N GLN A 451 -8.11 -10.43 16.20
CA GLN A 451 -7.66 -11.21 15.06
C GLN A 451 -7.58 -10.31 13.84
N ARG A 452 -6.36 -10.01 13.41
CA ARG A 452 -6.10 -9.24 12.19
C ARG A 452 -5.87 -10.19 11.03
N ASN A 453 -6.55 -9.90 9.93
CA ASN A 453 -6.36 -10.58 8.66
C ASN A 453 -5.54 -9.68 7.73
N PHE A 454 -4.73 -10.28 6.88
CA PHE A 454 -3.89 -9.55 5.94
C PHE A 454 -3.81 -10.30 4.63
N HIS A 455 -3.79 -9.55 3.53
CA HIS A 455 -3.53 -10.08 2.20
C HIS A 455 -2.04 -9.98 1.92
N ASP A 456 -1.39 -11.10 1.65
CA ASP A 456 -0.04 -11.12 1.09
C ASP A 456 -0.13 -11.14 -0.43
N THR A 457 0.00 -9.96 -1.05
CA THR A 457 -0.15 -9.79 -2.50
C THR A 457 0.99 -10.46 -3.30
N GLY A 458 2.10 -10.81 -2.64
CA GLY A 458 3.17 -11.56 -3.29
C GLY A 458 2.85 -13.05 -3.46
N SER A 459 1.93 -13.59 -2.66
CA SER A 459 1.51 -14.99 -2.70
C SER A 459 0.02 -15.19 -2.99
N ASP A 460 -0.75 -14.11 -3.09
CA ASP A 460 -2.21 -14.06 -3.17
C ASP A 460 -2.88 -14.76 -1.98
N GLN A 461 -2.25 -14.75 -0.80
CA GLN A 461 -2.75 -15.47 0.38
C GLN A 461 -3.44 -14.53 1.36
N ILE A 462 -4.66 -14.87 1.75
CA ILE A 462 -5.30 -14.29 2.93
C ILE A 462 -4.75 -15.02 4.15
N LYS A 463 -4.17 -14.25 5.07
CA LYS A 463 -3.53 -14.74 6.29
C LYS A 463 -4.21 -14.16 7.52
N GLN A 464 -4.17 -14.89 8.62
CA GLN A 464 -4.66 -14.45 9.93
C GLN A 464 -3.58 -14.70 10.99
N LYS A 465 -3.33 -13.69 11.83
CA LYS A 465 -2.45 -13.84 12.99
C LYS A 465 -3.25 -14.40 14.16
N PHE A 466 -2.80 -15.53 14.69
CA PHE A 466 -3.38 -16.20 15.85
C PHE A 466 -2.31 -16.50 16.90
N GLY A 467 -2.25 -15.68 17.95
CA GLY A 467 -1.14 -15.72 18.91
C GLY A 467 0.18 -15.49 18.18
N ASP A 468 1.08 -16.48 18.29
CA ASP A 468 2.39 -16.50 17.60
C ASP A 468 2.35 -17.24 16.26
N SER A 469 1.22 -17.83 15.89
CA SER A 469 1.04 -18.61 14.66
C SER A 469 0.33 -17.81 13.57
N ILE A 470 0.68 -18.11 12.33
CA ILE A 470 0.10 -17.49 11.14
C ILE A 470 -0.56 -18.58 10.31
N LEU A 471 -1.84 -18.40 10.02
CA LEU A 471 -2.62 -19.34 9.24
C LEU A 471 -3.06 -18.67 7.94
N CYS A 472 -3.16 -19.46 6.88
CA CYS A 472 -3.68 -19.05 5.59
C CYS A 472 -5.10 -19.58 5.41
N LEU A 473 -5.97 -18.75 4.84
CA LEU A 473 -7.32 -19.15 4.46
C LEU A 473 -7.22 -20.18 3.34
N GLN A 474 -7.88 -21.32 3.50
CA GLN A 474 -7.81 -22.44 2.57
C GLN A 474 -9.21 -22.91 2.20
N GLU A 475 -9.48 -23.06 0.90
CA GLU A 475 -10.61 -23.85 0.44
C GLU A 475 -10.35 -25.35 0.69
N ASP A 476 -11.23 -25.99 1.45
CA ASP A 476 -11.16 -27.44 1.69
C ASP A 476 -11.69 -28.21 0.47
N SER A 477 -11.23 -29.45 0.33
CA SER A 477 -11.66 -30.33 -0.75
C SER A 477 -13.18 -30.60 -0.72
N ILE A 478 -13.74 -30.68 -1.93
CA ILE A 478 -15.18 -30.72 -2.23
C ILE A 478 -15.90 -31.80 -1.41
N LYS A 479 -16.83 -31.39 -0.54
CA LYS A 479 -17.75 -32.30 0.18
C LYS A 479 -19.15 -32.39 -0.43
N GLY A 480 -19.39 -31.85 -1.63
CA GLY A 480 -20.70 -31.94 -2.30
C GLY A 480 -20.88 -30.98 -3.49
N PRO A 481 -22.07 -30.94 -4.10
CA PRO A 481 -22.31 -30.18 -5.32
C PRO A 481 -22.38 -28.67 -5.05
N GLY A 482 -21.26 -27.97 -5.26
CA GLY A 482 -21.21 -26.52 -5.48
C GLY A 482 -20.96 -25.63 -4.26
N ILE A 483 -20.69 -26.21 -3.09
CA ILE A 483 -20.30 -25.48 -1.87
C ILE A 483 -19.14 -26.21 -1.21
N ASN A 484 -18.04 -25.51 -0.92
CA ASN A 484 -16.91 -26.05 -0.18
C ASN A 484 -16.77 -25.34 1.16
N SER A 485 -16.24 -26.05 2.16
CA SER A 485 -15.86 -25.41 3.42
C SER A 485 -14.56 -24.64 3.25
N VAL A 486 -14.37 -23.64 4.11
CA VAL A 486 -13.12 -22.89 4.21
C VAL A 486 -12.58 -23.08 5.62
N SER A 487 -11.28 -23.29 5.70
CA SER A 487 -10.55 -23.48 6.95
C SER A 487 -9.32 -22.57 7.00
N TRP A 488 -8.77 -22.38 8.20
CA TRP A 488 -7.46 -21.77 8.39
C TRP A 488 -6.44 -22.88 8.58
N SER A 489 -5.38 -22.88 7.77
CA SER A 489 -4.35 -23.92 7.79
C SER A 489 -2.94 -23.32 7.71
N GLU A 490 -1.90 -24.13 7.87
CA GLU A 490 -0.53 -23.66 7.70
C GLU A 490 -0.31 -23.13 6.27
N CYS A 491 0.36 -21.99 6.16
CA CYS A 491 0.60 -21.34 4.88
C CYS A 491 1.55 -22.16 4.00
N SER A 492 1.11 -22.47 2.78
CA SER A 492 1.88 -23.18 1.76
C SER A 492 1.97 -22.36 0.48
N LYS A 493 3.20 -22.00 0.09
CA LYS A 493 3.47 -21.17 -1.11
C LYS A 493 3.00 -21.81 -2.42
N THR A 494 2.83 -23.12 -2.45
CA THR A 494 2.47 -23.88 -3.65
C THR A 494 0.98 -24.23 -3.69
N SER A 495 0.23 -23.95 -2.62
CA SER A 495 -1.18 -24.33 -2.55
C SER A 495 -2.05 -23.35 -3.33
N THR A 496 -2.67 -23.82 -4.41
CA THR A 496 -3.65 -23.03 -5.18
C THR A 496 -4.96 -22.82 -4.42
N SER A 497 -5.31 -23.71 -3.46
CA SER A 497 -6.50 -23.55 -2.62
C SER A 497 -6.37 -22.48 -1.54
N GLN A 498 -5.16 -21.93 -1.36
CA GLN A 498 -4.88 -20.81 -0.47
C GLN A 498 -4.75 -19.47 -1.21
N LYS A 499 -5.00 -19.45 -2.52
CA LYS A 499 -4.94 -18.23 -3.33
C LYS A 499 -6.30 -17.58 -3.41
N TRP A 500 -6.35 -16.29 -3.06
CA TRP A 500 -7.55 -15.47 -3.00
C TRP A 500 -7.31 -14.14 -3.69
N PHE A 501 -8.32 -13.68 -4.42
CA PHE A 501 -8.29 -12.46 -5.20
C PHE A 501 -9.44 -11.56 -4.79
N PHE A 502 -9.18 -10.26 -4.79
CA PHE A 502 -10.17 -9.23 -4.50
C PHE A 502 -10.72 -8.72 -5.82
N GLU A 503 -12.02 -8.87 -6.02
CA GLU A 503 -12.68 -8.52 -7.28
C GLU A 503 -13.92 -7.67 -7.02
N LYS A 504 -14.38 -7.01 -8.09
CA LYS A 504 -15.70 -6.37 -8.15
C LYS A 504 -16.70 -7.29 -8.82
N ASN A 505 -17.88 -7.43 -8.24
CA ASN A 505 -19.03 -8.04 -8.90
C ASN A 505 -19.67 -7.05 -9.89
N LYS A 506 -20.60 -7.52 -10.73
CA LYS A 506 -21.27 -6.71 -11.77
C LYS A 506 -22.07 -5.51 -11.23
N ASP A 507 -22.49 -5.58 -9.98
CA ASP A 507 -23.18 -4.50 -9.27
C ASP A 507 -22.21 -3.54 -8.54
N GLY A 508 -20.89 -3.75 -8.68
CA GLY A 508 -19.84 -2.96 -8.04
C GLY A 508 -19.50 -3.37 -6.61
N SER A 509 -20.18 -4.38 -6.05
CA SER A 509 -19.85 -4.92 -4.72
C SER A 509 -18.51 -5.64 -4.70
N ASN A 510 -17.78 -5.56 -3.58
CA ASN A 510 -16.52 -6.29 -3.40
C ASN A 510 -16.81 -7.77 -3.13
N ILE A 511 -16.09 -8.64 -3.82
CA ILE A 511 -16.12 -10.08 -3.62
C ILE A 511 -14.68 -10.58 -3.45
N ILE A 512 -14.56 -11.69 -2.75
CA ILE A 512 -13.30 -12.42 -2.63
C ILE A 512 -13.49 -13.73 -3.39
N THR A 513 -12.66 -13.99 -4.37
CA THR A 513 -12.66 -15.23 -5.15
C THR A 513 -11.41 -16.02 -4.86
N ASN A 514 -11.40 -17.30 -5.19
CA ASN A 514 -10.18 -18.11 -5.16
C ASN A 514 -9.70 -18.46 -6.56
N ALA A 515 -8.59 -19.18 -6.67
CA ALA A 515 -8.03 -19.62 -7.95
C ALA A 515 -8.97 -20.51 -8.81
N ASN A 516 -10.05 -21.04 -8.22
CA ASN A 516 -11.08 -21.80 -8.94
C ASN A 516 -12.29 -20.92 -9.34
N ASN A 517 -12.20 -19.60 -9.18
CA ASN A 517 -13.30 -18.63 -9.31
C ASN A 517 -14.51 -18.95 -8.42
N ASN A 518 -14.29 -19.62 -7.28
CA ASN A 518 -15.32 -19.77 -6.26
C ASN A 518 -15.33 -18.52 -5.39
N ILE A 519 -16.53 -18.02 -5.10
CA ILE A 519 -16.74 -16.82 -4.29
C ILE A 519 -16.77 -17.23 -2.83
N LEU A 520 -15.97 -16.57 -2.00
CA LEU A 520 -16.04 -16.66 -0.55
C LEU A 520 -17.39 -16.10 -0.09
N VAL A 521 -18.13 -16.85 0.72
CA VAL A 521 -19.46 -16.49 1.22
C VAL A 521 -19.58 -16.90 2.69
N THR A 522 -20.56 -16.30 3.40
CA THR A 522 -20.92 -16.74 4.76
C THR A 522 -22.34 -17.28 4.79
N TRP A 523 -22.55 -18.40 5.49
CA TRP A 523 -23.86 -18.99 5.68
C TRP A 523 -24.01 -19.57 7.09
N ASN A 524 -25.03 -19.11 7.83
CA ASN A 524 -25.32 -19.55 9.20
C ASN A 524 -24.09 -19.50 10.14
N GLY A 525 -23.25 -18.47 9.99
CA GLY A 525 -22.05 -18.32 10.80
C GLY A 525 -20.89 -19.22 10.39
N ALA A 526 -20.94 -19.84 9.19
CA ALA A 526 -19.86 -20.59 8.57
C ALA A 526 -19.30 -19.86 7.35
N TRP A 527 -17.97 -19.82 7.20
CA TRP A 527 -17.29 -19.42 5.95
C TRP A 527 -17.26 -20.58 4.96
N LEU A 528 -17.69 -20.32 3.73
CA LEU A 528 -17.81 -21.29 2.66
C LEU A 528 -17.34 -20.67 1.35
N THR A 529 -17.07 -21.48 0.34
CA THR A 529 -16.99 -21.01 -1.04
C THR A 529 -18.14 -21.57 -1.86
N THR A 530 -18.55 -20.84 -2.90
CA THR A 530 -19.54 -21.33 -3.86
C THR A 530 -19.17 -21.00 -5.29
N SER A 531 -19.53 -21.87 -6.24
CA SER A 531 -19.21 -21.65 -7.64
C SER A 531 -19.93 -20.41 -8.18
N SER A 532 -19.22 -19.57 -8.94
CA SER A 532 -19.74 -18.37 -9.62
C SER A 532 -20.95 -18.60 -10.55
N LYS A 533 -21.28 -19.86 -10.86
CA LYS A 533 -22.43 -20.26 -11.70
C LYS A 533 -23.79 -20.15 -11.01
N ILE A 534 -23.86 -19.83 -9.72
CA ILE A 534 -25.15 -19.58 -9.06
C ILE A 534 -25.70 -18.23 -9.52
N LYS A 535 -26.63 -18.25 -10.48
CA LYS A 535 -27.44 -17.09 -10.88
C LYS A 535 -28.19 -16.56 -9.65
N ASN A 536 -27.79 -15.40 -9.15
CA ASN A 536 -28.33 -14.73 -7.95
C ASN A 536 -28.10 -15.51 -6.65
N PRO A 537 -26.87 -15.55 -6.10
CA PRO A 537 -26.71 -15.88 -4.70
C PRO A 537 -27.34 -14.72 -3.92
N LYS A 538 -28.53 -14.92 -3.36
CA LYS A 538 -29.14 -14.03 -2.34
C LYS A 538 -28.30 -13.94 -1.04
N PHE A 539 -27.04 -14.37 -1.09
CA PHE A 539 -26.15 -14.68 0.01
C PHE A 539 -24.79 -13.98 -0.12
N ILE A 540 -24.66 -13.04 -1.07
CA ILE A 540 -23.51 -12.15 -1.10
C ILE A 540 -23.71 -11.16 0.04
N TYR A 541 -23.05 -11.44 1.16
CA TYR A 541 -22.90 -10.47 2.23
C TYR A 541 -21.61 -9.72 1.95
N ASN A 542 -21.69 -8.39 2.00
CA ASN A 542 -20.57 -7.49 1.71
C ASN A 542 -19.35 -7.90 2.53
N PHE A 543 -18.30 -8.39 1.85
CA PHE A 543 -16.97 -8.48 2.44
C PHE A 543 -16.36 -7.09 2.35
N PHE A 544 -16.23 -6.43 3.51
CA PHE A 544 -15.64 -5.10 3.56
C PHE A 544 -14.12 -5.21 3.60
N THR A 545 -13.49 -5.25 2.44
CA THR A 545 -12.04 -5.12 2.34
C THR A 545 -11.71 -3.66 2.40
N LYS A 546 -11.19 -3.23 3.56
CA LYS A 546 -11.17 -1.84 3.99
C LYS A 546 -12.59 -1.34 4.26
N SER A 547 -12.74 -0.58 5.34
CA SER A 547 -14.01 0.05 5.62
C SER A 547 -14.29 1.08 4.52
N ASP A 548 -15.16 0.73 3.56
CA ASP A 548 -15.46 1.57 2.38
C ASP A 548 -16.22 2.88 2.72
N ASN A 549 -16.42 3.13 4.00
CA ASN A 549 -16.40 4.46 4.60
C ASN A 549 -15.97 4.18 6.03
N PRO A 550 -14.74 4.48 6.45
CA PRO A 550 -14.41 4.28 7.83
C PRO A 550 -15.26 5.32 8.57
N VAL A 551 -16.24 4.85 9.34
CA VAL A 551 -17.17 5.73 10.07
C VAL A 551 -16.65 5.86 11.49
N VAL A 552 -16.72 7.06 12.03
CA VAL A 552 -16.44 7.28 13.44
C VAL A 552 -17.52 6.59 14.24
N VAL A 553 -17.16 5.71 15.15
CA VAL A 553 -18.12 5.06 16.04
C VAL A 553 -17.91 5.57 17.45
N ILE A 554 -18.99 5.98 18.12
CA ILE A 554 -18.97 6.34 19.53
C ILE A 554 -19.80 5.34 20.32
N TYR A 555 -19.39 5.05 21.55
CA TYR A 555 -19.92 3.97 22.37
C TYR A 555 -20.39 4.49 23.73
N GLU A 556 -21.51 3.97 24.22
CA GLU A 556 -22.10 4.34 25.51
C GLU A 556 -21.29 3.82 26.70
N ASP A 557 -20.56 2.71 26.53
CA ASP A 557 -19.68 2.12 27.55
C ASP A 557 -18.20 2.25 27.19
N LYS A 558 -17.33 1.91 28.15
CA LYS A 558 -15.87 1.91 27.97
C LYS A 558 -15.42 0.72 27.10
N ASN A 559 -14.22 0.83 26.52
CA ASN A 559 -13.57 -0.21 25.72
C ASN A 559 -14.37 -0.67 24.49
N GLN A 560 -15.04 0.27 23.80
CA GLN A 560 -15.79 0.04 22.57
C GLN A 560 -16.95 -0.96 22.76
N GLN A 561 -17.70 -0.78 23.85
CA GLN A 561 -18.84 -1.65 24.22
C GLN A 561 -20.14 -0.85 24.38
N GLY A 562 -21.25 -1.58 24.53
CA GLY A 562 -22.56 -1.01 24.78
C GLY A 562 -23.24 -0.50 23.52
N HIS A 563 -24.19 0.42 23.68
CA HIS A 563 -24.88 1.02 22.56
C HIS A 563 -23.92 1.92 21.76
N GLU A 564 -23.90 1.74 20.44
CA GLU A 564 -23.02 2.49 19.54
C GLU A 564 -23.77 3.42 18.61
N LEU A 565 -23.09 4.49 18.17
CA LEU A 565 -23.59 5.42 17.16
C LEU A 565 -22.51 5.68 16.11
N ASN A 566 -22.87 5.43 14.86
CA ASN A 566 -22.06 5.73 13.69
C ASN A 566 -22.20 7.21 13.28
N VAL A 567 -21.08 7.92 13.24
CA VAL A 567 -20.96 9.34 12.94
C VAL A 567 -20.29 9.52 11.58
N SER A 568 -21.11 9.58 10.52
CA SER A 568 -20.65 9.73 9.13
C SER A 568 -20.69 11.16 8.59
N LYS A 569 -21.30 12.09 9.35
CA LYS A 569 -21.41 13.51 9.04
C LYS A 569 -21.39 14.33 10.33
N ASP A 570 -21.28 15.65 10.21
CA ASP A 570 -21.44 16.54 11.35
C ASP A 570 -22.80 16.34 12.04
N ILE A 571 -22.80 16.22 13.36
CA ILE A 571 -23.99 16.05 14.19
C ILE A 571 -24.13 17.28 15.09
N PRO A 572 -25.03 18.22 14.77
CA PRO A 572 -25.22 19.42 15.58
C PRO A 572 -25.91 19.12 16.92
N SER A 573 -26.57 17.97 17.09
CA SER A 573 -27.19 17.58 18.35
C SER A 573 -27.32 16.06 18.48
N LEU A 574 -26.74 15.49 19.54
CA LEU A 574 -26.84 14.06 19.85
C LEU A 574 -28.17 13.66 20.50
N PHE A 575 -29.00 14.64 20.91
CA PHE A 575 -30.37 14.39 21.38
C PHE A 575 -31.20 13.67 20.31
N THR A 576 -31.04 14.05 19.04
CA THR A 576 -31.75 13.43 17.90
C THR A 576 -31.44 11.93 17.76
N TYR A 577 -30.28 11.51 18.25
CA TYR A 577 -29.81 10.13 18.22
C TYR A 577 -29.97 9.41 19.56
N LYS A 578 -30.61 10.05 20.56
CA LYS A 578 -30.73 9.56 21.94
C LYS A 578 -29.36 9.18 22.56
N PHE A 579 -28.31 9.88 22.13
CA PHE A 579 -26.91 9.63 22.50
C PHE A 579 -26.27 10.80 23.27
N ASN A 580 -27.06 11.81 23.66
CA ASN A 580 -26.56 12.97 24.41
C ASN A 580 -25.96 12.53 25.74
N ASP A 581 -24.76 13.02 26.08
CA ASP A 581 -24.07 12.74 27.34
C ASP A 581 -23.88 11.24 27.64
N LYS A 582 -23.85 10.41 26.60
CA LYS A 582 -23.68 8.96 26.76
C LYS A 582 -22.31 8.45 26.35
N MET A 583 -21.63 9.18 25.48
CA MET A 583 -20.33 8.78 24.95
C MET A 583 -19.29 8.51 26.05
N SER A 584 -18.73 7.30 26.03
CA SER A 584 -17.77 6.78 26.99
C SER A 584 -16.51 6.19 26.35
N SER A 585 -16.59 5.76 25.09
CA SER A 585 -15.42 5.40 24.27
C SER A 585 -15.70 5.65 22.79
N TRP A 586 -14.67 5.55 21.94
CA TRP A 586 -14.77 5.83 20.51
C TRP A 586 -13.80 4.97 19.70
N PHE A 587 -14.12 4.85 18.42
CA PHE A 587 -13.28 4.42 17.32
C PHE A 587 -13.32 5.52 16.24
N ILE A 588 -12.16 6.05 15.88
CA ILE A 588 -12.00 7.00 14.78
C ILE A 588 -11.11 6.34 13.72
N PRO A 589 -11.58 6.28 12.48
CA PRO A 589 -10.80 5.88 11.31
C PRO A 589 -9.40 6.48 11.19
N HIS A 590 -8.49 5.73 10.57
CA HIS A 590 -7.22 6.27 10.08
C HIS A 590 -7.44 7.48 9.17
N GLY A 591 -6.59 8.51 9.34
CA GLY A 591 -6.63 9.79 8.61
C GLY A 591 -7.81 10.74 8.94
N TRP A 592 -8.75 10.35 9.80
CA TRP A 592 -9.85 11.22 10.22
C TRP A 592 -9.48 12.05 11.45
N LYS A 593 -10.06 13.26 11.54
CA LYS A 593 -9.94 14.15 12.69
C LYS A 593 -11.28 14.70 13.10
N ILE A 594 -11.68 14.44 14.33
CA ILE A 594 -13.01 14.72 14.88
C ILE A 594 -12.92 15.66 16.06
N ARG A 595 -13.91 16.54 16.19
CA ARG A 595 -14.09 17.39 17.35
C ARG A 595 -15.42 17.12 18.02
N PHE A 596 -15.35 16.72 19.29
CA PHE A 596 -16.48 16.51 20.18
C PHE A 596 -16.71 17.77 21.01
N TYR A 597 -17.96 18.21 21.14
CA TYR A 597 -18.34 19.41 21.86
C TYR A 597 -19.26 19.07 23.03
N GLU A 598 -19.07 19.74 24.16
CA GLU A 598 -19.91 19.51 25.34
C GLU A 598 -21.35 19.99 25.13
N ASP A 599 -21.55 21.05 24.34
CA ASP A 599 -22.88 21.60 24.06
C ASP A 599 -23.34 21.27 22.63
N VAL A 600 -24.63 21.47 22.38
CA VAL A 600 -25.22 21.37 21.05
C VAL A 600 -24.75 22.50 20.12
N ASN A 601 -24.88 22.28 18.82
CA ASN A 601 -24.52 23.20 17.73
C ASN A 601 -23.04 23.61 17.73
N TYR A 602 -22.15 22.69 18.11
CA TYR A 602 -20.70 22.87 18.11
C TYR A 602 -20.23 23.99 19.06
N ARG A 603 -20.85 24.08 20.24
CA ARG A 603 -20.57 25.10 21.26
C ARG A 603 -19.94 24.50 22.52
N GLY A 604 -19.50 25.36 23.42
CA GLY A 604 -18.91 24.94 24.69
C GLY A 604 -17.47 24.48 24.56
N ARG A 605 -16.98 23.78 25.58
CA ARG A 605 -15.65 23.16 25.54
C ARG A 605 -15.64 22.03 24.51
N TYR A 606 -14.46 21.76 23.95
CA TYR A 606 -14.32 20.75 22.91
C TYR A 606 -13.08 19.89 23.10
N TYR A 607 -13.13 18.70 22.50
CA TYR A 607 -12.09 17.68 22.53
C TYR A 607 -11.83 17.22 21.10
N THR A 608 -10.61 17.39 20.61
CA THR A 608 -10.24 16.95 19.26
C THR A 608 -9.51 15.61 19.35
N ARG A 609 -9.88 14.64 18.50
CA ARG A 609 -9.27 13.32 18.43
C ARG A 609 -8.97 12.97 16.97
N GLY A 610 -7.81 12.33 16.76
CA GLY A 610 -7.46 11.72 15.48
C GLY A 610 -7.80 10.24 15.47
N ALA A 611 -7.25 9.52 14.50
CA ALA A 611 -7.40 8.08 14.33
C ALA A 611 -7.07 7.25 15.58
N GLY A 612 -7.74 6.12 15.72
CA GLY A 612 -7.52 5.11 16.74
C GLY A 612 -8.78 4.81 17.55
N GLN A 613 -8.60 4.09 18.66
CA GLN A 613 -9.68 3.74 19.57
C GLN A 613 -9.25 4.00 21.01
N ASN A 614 -10.11 4.64 21.81
CA ASN A 614 -9.82 4.95 23.21
C ASN A 614 -11.10 5.22 24.00
N ASN A 615 -10.96 5.22 25.33
CA ASN A 615 -11.98 5.75 26.23
C ASN A 615 -12.06 7.28 26.14
N ALA A 616 -13.23 7.83 26.46
CA ALA A 616 -13.48 9.28 26.52
C ALA A 616 -12.95 9.89 27.84
N ASP A 617 -11.82 9.38 28.36
CA ASP A 617 -11.29 9.82 29.65
C ASP A 617 -10.98 11.34 29.61
N GLY A 618 -11.46 12.06 30.63
CA GLY A 618 -11.45 13.53 30.70
C GLY A 618 -12.72 14.22 30.17
N PHE A 619 -13.54 13.55 29.35
CA PHE A 619 -14.79 14.10 28.78
C PHE A 619 -15.94 13.08 28.72
N TYR A 620 -15.85 12.07 29.57
CA TYR A 620 -16.83 11.00 29.75
C TYR A 620 -18.23 11.55 30.00
N LYS A 621 -19.21 11.12 29.19
CA LYS A 621 -20.63 11.47 29.35
C LYS A 621 -20.91 12.98 29.38
N LYS A 622 -20.22 13.72 28.50
CA LYS A 622 -20.41 15.18 28.38
C LYS A 622 -20.71 15.67 26.97
N ILE A 623 -20.62 14.81 25.96
CA ILE A 623 -20.63 15.24 24.56
C ILE A 623 -22.07 15.35 24.06
N SER A 624 -22.39 16.50 23.46
CA SER A 624 -23.71 16.84 22.92
C SER A 624 -23.71 17.18 21.42
N SER A 625 -22.55 17.45 20.80
CA SER A 625 -22.43 17.59 19.34
C SER A 625 -21.04 17.20 18.80
N ILE A 626 -20.95 16.87 17.51
CA ILE A 626 -19.74 16.30 16.89
C ILE A 626 -19.51 16.90 15.52
N LYS A 627 -18.28 17.36 15.25
CA LYS A 627 -17.86 17.91 13.96
C LYS A 627 -16.70 17.10 13.38
N ILE A 628 -16.82 16.71 12.11
CA ILE A 628 -15.76 16.09 11.32
C ILE A 628 -14.90 17.23 10.77
N LEU A 629 -13.64 17.31 11.21
CA LEU A 629 -12.71 18.34 10.78
C LEU A 629 -11.91 17.92 9.54
N LYS A 630 -11.55 16.64 9.48
CA LYS A 630 -10.84 16.02 8.36
C LYS A 630 -11.42 14.64 8.14
N LYS A 631 -11.79 14.36 6.89
CA LYS A 631 -12.13 13.04 6.39
C LYS A 631 -10.97 12.63 5.48
N GLN A 632 -10.39 11.45 5.69
CA GLN A 632 -9.57 10.86 4.62
C GLN A 632 -10.57 10.48 3.54
N GLY A 633 -10.44 11.17 2.39
CA GLY A 633 -11.27 10.95 1.22
C GLY A 633 -11.31 9.49 0.91
#